data_AF-A0A3M2B3V7-F1
#
_entry.id   AF-A0A3M2B3V7-F1
#
_cell.length_a   1.000
_cell.length_b   1.000
_cell.length_c   1.000
_cell.angle_alpha   90.00
_cell.angle_beta   90.00
_cell.angle_gamma   90.00
#
_symmetry.space_group_name_H-M   'P 1'
#
loop_
_entity.id
_entity.type
_entity.pdbx_description
1 polymer ?
#
loop_
_entity_poly.entity_id
_entity_poly.type
_entity_poly.pdbx_seq_one_letter_code
_entity_poly.pdbx_strand_id
1 'polypeptide(L)' 'MKTKLILLTAAILMAAHSAPLFAQGGGQQDPTQRRVTVKYDQADVRFVLKQLFDSVGVSYTLDPNVQGTVTVSLTDVPFT' A
#
# COMPACT_ATOMS: atom_id res chain seq x y z
N MET A 1 1.43 -62.93 -12.46
CA MET A 1 2.81 -62.79 -12.97
C MET A 1 2.77 -62.08 -14.32
N LYS A 2 3.41 -60.91 -14.43
CA LYS A 2 4.12 -60.35 -15.60
C LYS A 2 4.10 -58.82 -15.58
N THR A 3 5.11 -58.29 -14.90
CA THR A 3 5.62 -56.92 -14.94
C THR A 3 5.88 -56.45 -16.38
N LYS A 4 5.39 -55.26 -16.74
CA LYS A 4 5.88 -54.41 -17.84
C LYS A 4 5.79 -52.96 -17.34
N LEU A 5 6.87 -52.40 -16.81
CA LEU A 5 7.95 -51.71 -17.52
C LEU A 5 7.46 -50.45 -18.27
N ILE A 6 7.49 -49.32 -17.55
CA ILE A 6 8.19 -48.06 -17.86
C ILE A 6 7.89 -47.34 -19.21
N LEU A 7 7.61 -46.04 -19.08
CA LEU A 7 7.69 -44.94 -20.05
C LEU A 7 6.70 -44.93 -21.24
N LEU A 8 5.66 -44.10 -21.10
CA LEU A 8 5.10 -43.26 -22.17
C LEU A 8 4.78 -41.89 -21.52
N THR A 9 5.72 -40.94 -21.56
CA THR A 9 5.62 -39.74 -22.41
C THR A 9 4.36 -38.92 -22.07
N ALA A 10 4.44 -37.98 -21.13
CA ALA A 10 4.78 -36.58 -21.44
C ALA A 10 3.92 -35.99 -22.58
N ALA A 11 2.59 -36.02 -22.46
CA ALA A 11 1.69 -35.35 -23.40
C ALA A 11 0.28 -35.09 -22.84
N ILE A 12 0.14 -34.55 -21.62
CA ILE A 12 -0.90 -33.53 -21.32
C ILE A 12 -0.23 -32.48 -20.42
N LEU A 13 0.86 -31.91 -20.94
CA LEU A 13 1.12 -30.49 -20.78
C LEU A 13 0.07 -29.80 -21.67
N MET A 14 -0.43 -28.61 -21.31
CA MET A 14 -1.32 -27.75 -22.13
C MET A 14 -2.84 -27.77 -21.84
N ALA A 15 -3.26 -27.88 -20.58
CA ALA A 15 -4.60 -27.42 -20.16
C ALA A 15 -4.57 -26.34 -19.06
N ALA A 16 -3.44 -25.64 -18.90
CA ALA A 16 -3.24 -24.65 -17.84
C ALA A 16 -2.60 -23.37 -18.39
N HIS A 17 -3.31 -22.55 -19.16
CA HIS A 17 -2.89 -21.15 -19.42
C HIS A 17 -3.99 -20.20 -19.92
N SER A 18 -5.27 -20.47 -19.70
CA SER A 18 -6.33 -19.50 -20.04
C SER A 18 -7.37 -19.33 -18.93
N ALA A 19 -6.93 -19.37 -17.68
CA ALA A 19 -7.59 -18.53 -16.70
C ALA A 19 -6.92 -17.16 -16.83
N PRO A 20 -7.68 -16.06 -17.08
CA PRO A 20 -7.11 -14.74 -16.86
C PRO A 20 -6.67 -14.74 -15.40
N LEU A 21 -5.34 -14.79 -15.20
CA LEU A 21 -4.73 -14.31 -13.99
C LEU A 21 -5.13 -12.84 -13.95
N PHE A 22 -6.24 -12.55 -13.27
CA PHE A 22 -6.45 -11.23 -12.71
C PHE A 22 -5.18 -11.00 -11.92
N ALA A 23 -4.28 -10.21 -12.51
CA ALA A 23 -3.16 -9.67 -11.81
C ALA A 23 -3.79 -9.00 -10.59
N GLN A 24 -3.72 -9.69 -9.46
CA GLN A 24 -3.82 -9.09 -8.14
C GLN A 24 -2.54 -8.27 -8.00
N GLY A 25 -2.40 -7.25 -8.85
CA GLY A 25 -1.63 -6.08 -8.52
C GLY A 25 -2.37 -5.54 -7.32
N GLY A 26 -1.94 -5.94 -6.13
CA GLY A 26 -2.09 -5.12 -4.95
C GLY A 26 -1.47 -3.80 -5.33
N GLY A 27 -2.30 -2.92 -5.91
CA GLY A 27 -1.88 -1.62 -6.35
C GLY A 27 -1.27 -0.99 -5.12
N GLN A 28 0.01 -0.68 -5.19
CA GLN A 28 0.61 0.29 -4.31
C GLN A 28 -0.29 1.52 -4.42
N GLN A 29 -1.24 1.67 -3.49
CA GLN A 29 -2.18 2.77 -3.50
C GLN A 29 -1.31 4.01 -3.36
N ASP A 30 -1.30 4.83 -4.40
CA ASP A 30 -0.54 6.06 -4.44
C ASP A 30 -0.92 6.87 -3.20
N PRO A 31 0.01 7.09 -2.25
CA PRO A 31 -0.29 7.75 -1.00
C PRO A 31 -0.79 9.19 -1.22
N THR A 32 -0.45 9.80 -2.35
CA THR A 32 -0.91 11.14 -2.72
C THR A 32 -2.43 11.17 -2.95
N GLN A 33 -3.03 10.06 -3.40
CA GLN A 33 -4.47 9.94 -3.62
C GLN A 33 -5.26 9.64 -2.34
N ARG A 34 -4.58 9.36 -1.23
CA ARG A 34 -5.24 9.05 0.04
C ARG A 34 -5.90 10.31 0.62
N ARG A 35 -7.17 10.17 0.98
CA ARG A 35 -7.99 11.22 1.58
C ARG A 35 -7.67 11.32 3.08
N VAL A 36 -7.43 12.52 3.57
CA VAL A 36 -7.19 12.80 4.98
C VAL A 36 -8.30 13.70 5.55
N THR A 37 -8.74 13.36 6.76
CA THR A 37 -9.64 14.19 7.55
C THR A 37 -9.02 14.33 8.93
N VAL A 38 -8.59 15.55 9.27
CA VAL A 38 -7.90 15.84 10.53
C VAL A 38 -8.36 17.18 11.07
N LYS A 39 -8.44 17.27 12.39
CA LYS A 39 -8.75 18.52 13.08
C LYS A 39 -7.83 18.65 14.29
N TYR A 40 -7.03 19.70 14.28
CA TYR A 40 -6.13 20.05 15.37
C TYR A 40 -6.33 21.52 15.73
N ASP A 41 -6.30 21.82 17.01
CA ASP A 41 -6.40 23.18 17.51
C ASP A 41 -5.21 23.46 18.44
N GLN A 42 -4.39 24.45 18.07
CA GLN A 42 -3.17 24.84 18.76
C GLN A 42 -2.26 23.64 19.14
N ALA A 43 -2.14 22.66 18.24
CA ALA A 43 -1.37 21.45 18.48
C ALA A 43 0.09 21.59 18.04
N ASP A 44 1.00 20.84 18.67
CA ASP A 44 2.41 20.80 18.27
C ASP A 44 2.56 20.31 16.82
N VAL A 45 3.29 21.08 16.01
CA VAL A 45 3.44 20.80 14.58
C VAL A 45 4.12 19.45 14.29
N ARG A 46 5.07 19.01 15.14
CA ARG A 46 5.76 17.72 14.94
C ARG A 46 4.80 16.58 15.19
N PHE A 47 3.96 16.70 16.22
CA PHE A 47 2.92 15.72 16.51
C PHE A 47 1.92 15.61 15.37
N VAL A 48 1.43 16.75 14.87
CA VAL A 48 0.47 16.79 13.75
C VAL A 48 1.05 16.15 12.49
N LEU A 49 2.29 16.52 12.12
CA LEU A 49 2.97 15.94 10.95
C LEU A 49 3.19 14.44 11.12
N LYS A 50 3.63 14.00 12.30
CA LYS A 50 3.77 12.57 12.61
C LYS A 50 2.46 11.82 12.38
N GLN A 51 1.36 12.28 12.96
CA GLN A 51 0.07 11.62 12.77
C GLN A 51 -0.38 11.63 11.30
N LEU A 52 -0.16 12.74 10.60
CA LEU A 52 -0.54 12.86 9.19
C LEU A 52 0.24 11.88 8.31
N PHE A 53 1.56 11.83 8.41
CA PHE A 53 2.39 10.92 7.62
C PHE A 53 2.18 9.45 8.00
N ASP A 54 2.02 9.16 9.30
CA ASP A 54 1.67 7.81 9.79
C ASP A 54 0.32 7.35 9.20
N SER A 55 -0.65 8.26 9.01
CA SER A 55 -1.97 7.93 8.45
C SER A 55 -1.94 7.50 6.97
N VAL A 56 -0.96 8.00 6.20
CA VAL A 56 -0.79 7.66 4.79
C VAL A 56 0.25 6.56 4.56
N GLY A 57 0.96 6.15 5.62
CA GLY A 57 1.91 5.03 5.58
C GLY A 57 3.17 5.32 4.76
N VAL A 58 3.60 6.59 4.72
CA VAL A 58 4.82 7.00 4.01
C VAL A 58 6.00 7.12 4.97
N SER A 59 7.20 6.84 4.47
CA SER A 59 8.43 7.12 5.21
C SER A 59 8.71 8.63 5.23
N TYR A 60 9.05 9.17 6.39
CA TYR A 60 9.38 10.59 6.57
C TYR A 60 10.52 10.78 7.56
N THR A 61 11.16 11.95 7.48
CA THR A 61 12.05 12.49 8.50
C THR A 61 11.62 13.92 8.81
N LEU A 62 11.76 14.32 10.09
CA LEU A 62 11.43 15.68 10.53
C LEU A 62 12.71 16.40 10.94
N ASP A 63 12.91 17.61 10.43
CA ASP A 63 14.02 18.46 10.85
C ASP A 63 13.89 18.80 12.36
N PRO A 64 14.99 18.79 13.14
CA PRO A 64 14.95 19.15 14.56
C PRO A 64 14.38 20.55 14.85
N ASN A 65 14.46 21.48 13.90
CA ASN A 65 13.99 22.86 14.03
C ASN A 65 12.50 23.03 13.71
N VAL A 66 11.81 21.98 13.27
CA VAL A 66 10.34 22.01 13.12
C VAL A 66 9.73 22.11 14.52
N GLN A 67 9.24 23.30 14.84
CA GLN A 67 8.73 23.71 16.15
C GLN A 67 7.56 24.69 15.95
N GLY A 68 6.69 24.76 16.95
CA GLY A 68 5.55 25.67 16.95
C GLY A 68 4.21 24.96 17.04
N THR A 69 3.14 25.75 16.99
CA THR A 69 1.77 25.25 17.08
C THR A 69 1.01 25.53 15.79
N VAL A 70 0.10 24.63 15.45
CA VAL A 70 -0.77 24.74 14.28
C VAL A 70 -2.22 24.50 14.66
N THR A 71 -3.11 25.25 14.03
CA THR A 71 -4.55 24.96 14.00
C THR A 71 -4.88 24.58 12.56
N VAL A 72 -5.43 23.37 12.36
CA VAL A 72 -5.75 22.85 11.03
C VAL A 72 -7.11 22.16 11.06
N SER A 73 -7.86 22.27 9.98
CA SER A 73 -9.10 21.55 9.78
C SER A 73 -9.19 21.10 8.32
N LEU A 74 -8.90 19.82 8.09
CA LEU A 74 -8.99 19.19 6.78
C LEU A 74 -10.15 18.20 6.79
N THR A 75 -10.93 18.19 5.71
CA THR A 75 -12.05 17.25 5.54
C THR A 75 -12.05 16.74 4.11
N ASP A 76 -11.84 15.44 3.97
CA ASP A 76 -11.75 14.75 2.67
C ASP A 76 -10.77 15.37 1.68
N VAL A 77 -9.58 15.78 2.16
CA VAL A 77 -8.56 16.43 1.32
C VAL A 77 -7.57 15.38 0.81
N PRO A 78 -7.21 15.35 -0.49
CA PRO A 78 -6.13 14.49 -0.96
C PRO A 78 -4.80 14.87 -0.32
N PHE A 79 -3.93 13.90 -0.10
CA PHE A 79 -2.64 14.10 0.54
C PHE A 79 -1.58 14.80 -0.36
N THR A 80 -1.77 14.80 -1.69
CA THR A 80 -0.91 15.44 -2.71
C THR A 80 -0.46 16.86 -2.38
#